data_AF-A0A3N5B8B3-F1
#
_entry.id   AF-A0A3N5B8B3-F1
#
_cell.length_a   1.000
_cell.length_b   1.000
_cell.length_c   1.000
_cell.angle_alpha   90.00
_cell.angle_beta   90.00
_cell.angle_gamma   90.00
#
_symmetry.space_group_name_H-M   'P 1'
#
loop_
_entity.id
_entity.type
_entity.pdbx_description
1 polymer ?
#
loop_
_entity_poly.entity_id
_entity_poly.type
_entity_poly.pdbx_seq_one_letter_code
_entity_poly.pdbx_strand_id
1 'polypeptide(L)'
;MKLPGSALPASEDRRLRRRLKKVRRTCEGLLAEWGMEHGCGIDELHAHLSARRGRPIHLIPTAFPERHLFGIWLKTDDFDIIAFEKAASASHKEHIIAHELAHIAFDHQGSLQLDQAGAGPREPEVTGGVGEAGALFSDVDPEAVRSVLMRSRYSDDEEQEAETMASLILARANKRWTEPAWGVPDEAAEIVARIESGLGRPEQGPA
;
A
#
# COMPACT_ATOMS: atom_id res chain seq x y z
N MET A 1 -20.14 4.09 -32.58
CA MET A 1 -19.57 5.39 -32.14
C MET A 1 -18.32 5.12 -31.33
N LYS A 2 -17.11 5.40 -31.86
CA LYS A 2 -15.86 5.39 -31.08
C LYS A 2 -15.73 6.77 -30.43
N LEU A 3 -15.61 6.82 -29.10
CA LEU A 3 -15.21 8.03 -28.41
C LEU A 3 -13.76 8.37 -28.81
N PRO A 4 -13.47 9.63 -29.19
CA PRO A 4 -12.11 10.03 -29.50
C PRO A 4 -11.29 10.11 -28.20
N GLY A 5 -10.31 9.22 -28.04
CA GLY A 5 -9.27 9.40 -27.04
C GLY A 5 -8.48 10.65 -27.38
N SER A 6 -8.57 11.70 -26.56
CA SER A 6 -7.79 12.91 -26.75
C SER A 6 -6.32 12.56 -26.52
N ALA A 7 -5.54 12.48 -27.61
CA ALA A 7 -4.10 12.34 -27.51
C ALA A 7 -3.52 13.59 -26.81
N LEU A 8 -2.67 13.38 -25.81
CA LEU A 8 -1.96 14.48 -25.16
C LEU A 8 -1.13 15.26 -26.20
N PRO A 9 -1.05 16.60 -26.08
CA PRO A 9 -0.12 17.43 -26.82
C PRO A 9 1.31 16.84 -26.86
N ALA A 10 1.99 16.92 -28.00
CA ALA A 10 3.31 16.29 -28.22
C ALA A 10 4.44 16.79 -27.28
N SER A 11 4.24 17.90 -26.57
CA SER A 11 5.13 18.39 -25.51
C SER A 11 4.86 17.69 -24.17
N GLU A 12 3.59 17.46 -23.83
CA GLU A 12 3.14 16.77 -22.62
C GLU A 12 3.46 15.28 -22.69
N ASP A 13 3.21 14.62 -23.83
CA ASP A 13 3.62 13.22 -24.08
C ASP A 13 5.14 13.05 -23.91
N ARG A 14 5.95 14.01 -24.39
CA ARG A 14 7.41 13.97 -24.19
C ARG A 14 7.82 14.14 -22.73
N ARG A 15 7.14 15.01 -21.97
CA ARG A 15 7.39 15.21 -20.53
C ARG A 15 7.03 13.94 -19.76
N LEU A 16 5.85 13.37 -20.03
CA LEU A 16 5.39 12.12 -19.43
C LEU A 16 6.38 10.98 -19.68
N ARG A 17 6.78 10.76 -20.94
CA ARG A 17 7.78 9.72 -21.28
C ARG A 17 9.12 9.92 -20.57
N ARG A 18 9.59 11.17 -20.45
CA ARG A 18 10.84 11.47 -19.72
C ARG A 18 10.70 11.17 -18.23
N ARG A 19 9.55 11.52 -17.63
CA ARG A 19 9.23 11.22 -16.23
C ARG A 19 9.15 9.72 -15.99
N LEU A 20 8.39 8.97 -16.79
CA LEU A 20 8.30 7.50 -16.70
C LEU A 20 9.68 6.85 -16.82
N LYS A 21 10.51 7.33 -17.77
CA LYS A 21 11.90 6.84 -17.90
C LYS A 21 12.77 7.19 -16.69
N LYS A 22 12.50 8.30 -16.00
CA LYS A 22 13.20 8.66 -14.76
C LYS A 22 12.77 7.73 -13.63
N VAL A 23 11.46 7.61 -13.38
CA VAL A 23 10.89 6.72 -12.35
C VAL A 23 11.38 5.28 -12.53
N ARG A 24 11.32 4.76 -13.77
CA ARG A 24 11.83 3.42 -14.07
C ARG A 24 13.31 3.26 -13.70
N ARG A 25 14.15 4.25 -14.01
CA ARG A 25 15.58 4.21 -13.65
C ARG A 25 15.80 4.28 -12.15
N THR A 26 15.01 5.06 -11.43
CA THR A 26 15.03 5.08 -9.95
C THR A 26 14.70 3.70 -9.40
N CYS A 27 13.62 3.06 -9.89
CA CYS A 27 13.23 1.72 -9.47
C CYS A 27 14.33 0.69 -9.76
N GLU A 28 14.89 0.71 -10.97
CA GLU A 28 15.99 -0.19 -11.36
C GLU A 28 17.24 0.04 -10.50
N GLY A 29 17.55 1.28 -10.13
CA GLY A 29 18.63 1.63 -9.21
C GLY A 29 18.42 1.04 -7.82
N LEU A 30 17.24 1.24 -7.23
CA LEU A 30 16.89 0.68 -5.92
C LEU A 30 16.97 -0.85 -5.89
N LEU A 31 16.42 -1.51 -6.91
CA LEU A 31 16.50 -2.97 -7.02
C LEU A 31 17.95 -3.45 -7.13
N ALA A 32 18.80 -2.74 -7.89
CA ALA A 32 20.22 -3.08 -7.98
C ALA A 32 20.98 -2.85 -6.66
N GLU A 33 20.67 -1.78 -5.93
CA GLU A 33 21.23 -1.53 -4.60
C GLU A 33 20.89 -2.65 -3.61
N TRP A 34 19.75 -3.33 -3.79
CA TRP A 34 19.32 -4.44 -2.95
C TRP A 34 19.74 -5.82 -3.47
N GLY A 35 20.49 -5.88 -4.59
CA GLY A 35 20.92 -7.14 -5.21
C GLY A 35 19.77 -7.91 -5.90
N MET A 36 18.74 -7.19 -6.32
CA MET A 36 17.50 -7.72 -6.92
C MET A 36 17.39 -7.43 -8.43
N GLU A 37 18.46 -6.96 -9.07
CA GLU A 37 18.44 -6.50 -10.46
C GLU A 37 18.20 -7.62 -11.49
N HIS A 38 18.53 -8.86 -11.13
CA HIS A 38 18.38 -10.04 -12.00
C HIS A 38 17.18 -10.94 -11.63
N GLY A 39 16.35 -10.51 -10.68
CA GLY A 39 15.11 -11.20 -10.34
C GLY A 39 14.84 -11.24 -8.84
N CYS A 40 13.69 -10.69 -8.46
CA CYS A 40 13.11 -10.80 -7.13
C CYS A 40 11.60 -11.03 -7.25
N GLY A 41 11.05 -11.92 -6.44
CA GLY A 41 9.61 -12.03 -6.24
C GLY A 41 9.13 -11.13 -5.11
N ILE A 42 7.83 -11.23 -4.83
CA ILE A 42 7.20 -10.54 -3.69
C ILE A 42 7.84 -10.96 -2.37
N ASP A 43 8.13 -12.25 -2.19
CA ASP A 43 8.69 -12.78 -0.95
C ASP A 43 10.08 -12.18 -0.65
N GLU A 44 10.94 -12.08 -1.67
CA GLU A 44 12.27 -11.51 -1.49
C GLU A 44 12.21 -10.00 -1.16
N LEU A 45 11.32 -9.25 -1.81
CA LEU A 45 11.12 -7.84 -1.50
C LEU A 45 10.51 -7.63 -0.11
N HIS A 46 9.48 -8.39 0.23
CA HIS A 46 8.80 -8.35 1.51
C HIS A 46 9.76 -8.63 2.67
N ALA A 47 10.58 -9.67 2.56
CA ALA A 47 11.59 -10.01 3.55
C ALA A 47 12.66 -8.90 3.67
N HIS A 48 13.14 -8.37 2.55
CA HIS A 48 14.12 -7.28 2.54
C HIS A 48 13.58 -6.02 3.23
N LEU A 49 12.36 -5.59 2.88
CA LEU A 49 11.75 -4.38 3.43
C LEU A 49 11.45 -4.53 4.93
N SER A 50 10.97 -5.70 5.36
CA SER A 50 10.78 -6.00 6.78
C SER A 50 12.10 -5.88 7.56
N ALA A 51 13.16 -6.50 7.05
CA ALA A 51 14.49 -6.44 7.67
C ALA A 51 15.06 -5.02 7.69
N ARG A 52 14.95 -4.28 6.58
CA ARG A 52 15.46 -2.91 6.46
C ARG A 52 14.76 -1.94 7.42
N ARG A 53 13.48 -2.15 7.69
CA ARG A 53 12.69 -1.33 8.63
C ARG A 53 12.87 -1.74 10.08
N GLY A 54 13.41 -2.93 10.33
CA GLY A 54 13.55 -3.47 11.69
C GLY A 54 12.20 -3.88 12.32
N ARG A 55 11.15 -4.02 11.51
CA ARG A 55 9.80 -4.41 11.94
C ARG A 55 9.12 -5.29 10.90
N PRO A 56 8.27 -6.25 11.32
CA PRO A 56 7.59 -7.13 10.38
C PRO A 56 6.55 -6.37 9.55
N ILE A 57 6.36 -6.82 8.32
CA ILE A 57 5.24 -6.43 7.45
C ILE A 57 4.28 -7.62 7.41
N HIS A 58 3.02 -7.45 7.79
CA HIS A 58 2.02 -8.51 7.77
C HIS A 58 1.13 -8.39 6.52
N LEU A 59 1.04 -9.47 5.73
CA LEU A 59 0.16 -9.53 4.56
C LEU A 59 -1.18 -10.14 4.98
N ILE A 60 -2.26 -9.35 4.95
CA ILE A 60 -3.57 -9.74 5.49
C ILE A 60 -4.64 -9.77 4.38
N PRO A 61 -5.14 -10.96 3.97
CA PRO A 61 -6.23 -11.05 3.01
C PRO A 61 -7.52 -10.51 3.63
N THR A 62 -8.08 -9.46 3.05
CA THR A 62 -9.24 -8.72 3.58
C THR A 62 -10.31 -8.57 2.49
N ALA A 63 -11.59 -8.57 2.88
CA ALA A 63 -12.68 -8.27 1.96
C ALA A 63 -12.91 -6.76 1.89
N PHE A 64 -12.78 -6.16 0.71
CA PHE A 64 -13.07 -4.76 0.49
C PHE A 64 -14.48 -4.63 -0.10
N PRO A 65 -15.46 -4.07 0.62
CA PRO A 65 -16.81 -3.89 0.07
C PRO A 65 -16.86 -2.81 -1.01
N GLU A 66 -15.84 -1.95 -1.07
CA GLU A 66 -15.72 -0.90 -2.07
C GLU A 66 -14.93 -1.37 -3.28
N ARG A 67 -15.56 -1.34 -4.45
CA ARG A 67 -15.00 -1.90 -5.70
C ARG A 67 -13.76 -1.19 -6.24
N HIS A 68 -13.27 -0.12 -5.61
CA HIS A 68 -12.15 0.69 -6.09
C HIS A 68 -10.93 0.65 -5.17
N LEU A 69 -11.04 0.04 -3.98
CA LEU A 69 -9.90 -0.23 -3.10
C LEU A 69 -9.61 -1.72 -3.17
N PHE A 70 -8.37 -2.05 -3.53
CA PHE A 70 -7.94 -3.44 -3.65
C PHE A 70 -6.83 -3.80 -2.67
N GLY A 71 -6.16 -2.80 -2.11
CA GLY A 71 -5.18 -2.97 -1.05
C GLY A 71 -4.98 -1.69 -0.28
N ILE A 72 -4.33 -1.83 0.87
CA ILE A 72 -3.90 -0.71 1.69
C ILE A 72 -2.70 -1.09 2.55
N TRP A 73 -1.75 -0.16 2.68
CA TRP A 73 -0.69 -0.20 3.67
C TRP A 73 -1.02 0.68 4.89
N LEU A 74 -1.01 0.06 6.07
CA LEU A 74 -1.06 0.74 7.37
C LEU A 74 0.30 0.66 8.06
N LYS A 75 0.83 1.83 8.42
CA LYS A 75 2.08 1.97 9.15
C LYS A 75 1.82 2.11 10.64
N THR A 76 2.30 1.15 11.44
CA THR A 76 2.32 1.25 12.92
C THR A 76 3.75 1.46 13.41
N ASP A 77 3.95 1.58 14.72
CA ASP A 77 5.28 1.71 15.32
C ASP A 77 6.04 0.38 15.31
N ASP A 78 5.37 -0.72 15.66
CA ASP A 78 6.01 -2.03 15.87
C ASP A 78 5.96 -2.93 14.63
N PHE A 79 5.01 -2.71 13.72
CA PHE A 79 4.83 -3.48 12.50
C PHE A 79 4.11 -2.69 11.39
N ASP A 80 4.14 -3.18 10.17
CA ASP A 80 3.31 -2.66 9.07
C ASP A 80 2.26 -3.71 8.69
N ILE A 81 1.08 -3.29 8.25
CA ILE A 81 0.06 -4.18 7.66
C ILE A 81 -0.14 -3.81 6.21
N ILE A 82 -0.08 -4.79 5.31
CA ILE A 82 -0.59 -4.71 3.94
C ILE A 82 -1.86 -5.56 3.89
N ALA A 83 -3.01 -4.91 3.86
CA ALA A 83 -4.28 -5.59 3.61
C ALA A 83 -4.55 -5.63 2.09
N PHE A 84 -4.97 -6.77 1.55
CA PHE A 84 -5.21 -6.95 0.11
C PHE A 84 -6.48 -7.76 -0.17
N GLU A 85 -7.12 -7.51 -1.32
CA GLU A 85 -8.43 -8.10 -1.66
C GLU A 85 -8.36 -9.62 -1.73
N LYS A 86 -9.05 -10.26 -0.78
CA LYS A 86 -9.08 -11.72 -0.60
C LYS A 86 -9.63 -12.47 -1.81
N ALA A 87 -10.64 -11.91 -2.48
CA ALA A 87 -11.31 -12.51 -3.63
C ALA A 87 -10.59 -12.24 -4.97
N ALA A 88 -9.50 -11.47 -4.99
CA ALA A 88 -8.74 -11.20 -6.19
C ALA A 88 -8.07 -12.48 -6.75
N SER A 89 -7.85 -12.52 -8.06
CA SER A 89 -7.06 -13.59 -8.68
C SER A 89 -5.63 -13.57 -8.15
N ALA A 90 -4.90 -14.69 -8.24
CA ALA A 90 -3.51 -14.76 -7.78
C ALA A 90 -2.63 -13.64 -8.36
N SER A 91 -2.73 -13.37 -9.67
CA SER A 91 -1.97 -12.31 -10.32
C SER A 91 -2.38 -10.90 -9.88
N HIS A 92 -3.66 -10.68 -9.54
CA HIS A 92 -4.09 -9.39 -8.98
C HIS A 92 -3.62 -9.22 -7.54
N LYS A 93 -3.65 -10.28 -6.71
CA LYS A 93 -3.06 -10.26 -5.37
C LYS A 93 -1.57 -9.92 -5.42
N GLU A 94 -0.85 -10.55 -6.35
CA GLU A 94 0.56 -10.25 -6.59
C GLU A 94 0.80 -8.77 -6.91
N HIS A 95 -0.02 -8.20 -7.82
CA HIS A 95 0.05 -6.78 -8.16
C HIS A 95 -0.24 -5.87 -6.97
N ILE A 96 -1.34 -6.13 -6.25
CA ILE A 96 -1.73 -5.34 -5.08
C ILE A 96 -0.59 -5.33 -4.05
N ILE A 97 -0.07 -6.51 -3.68
CA ILE A 97 0.99 -6.62 -2.69
C ILE A 97 2.28 -5.94 -3.17
N ALA A 98 2.68 -6.15 -4.42
CA ALA A 98 3.87 -5.51 -4.98
C ALA A 98 3.74 -3.98 -5.02
N HIS A 99 2.53 -3.46 -5.27
CA HIS A 99 2.22 -2.04 -5.26
C HIS A 99 2.31 -1.45 -3.85
N GLU A 100 1.69 -2.07 -2.85
CA GLU A 100 1.80 -1.61 -1.46
C GLU A 100 3.23 -1.71 -0.91
N LEU A 101 3.98 -2.77 -1.25
CA LEU A 101 5.40 -2.88 -0.92
C LEU A 101 6.23 -1.78 -1.60
N ALA A 102 5.84 -1.34 -2.80
CA ALA A 102 6.53 -0.26 -3.47
C ALA A 102 6.33 1.09 -2.76
N HIS A 103 5.16 1.37 -2.21
CA HIS A 103 4.97 2.54 -1.34
C HIS A 103 5.91 2.51 -0.13
N ILE A 104 6.11 1.33 0.48
CA ILE A 104 7.07 1.14 1.57
C ILE A 104 8.51 1.37 1.08
N ALA A 105 8.86 0.83 -0.09
CA ALA A 105 10.19 0.90 -0.68
C ALA A 105 10.67 2.35 -0.93
N PHE A 106 9.75 3.23 -1.31
CA PHE A 106 10.01 4.65 -1.53
C PHE A 106 9.79 5.51 -0.27
N ASP A 107 9.43 4.91 0.87
CA ASP A 107 9.07 5.59 2.11
C ASP A 107 8.00 6.68 1.89
N HIS A 108 7.01 6.38 1.04
CA HIS A 108 5.84 7.24 0.90
C HIS A 108 5.11 7.36 2.23
N GLN A 109 4.29 8.39 2.35
CA GLN A 109 3.35 8.47 3.47
C GLN A 109 2.31 7.39 3.22
N GLY A 110 2.47 6.22 3.86
CA GLY A 110 1.57 5.09 3.70
C GLY A 110 0.12 5.51 3.88
N SER A 111 -0.81 4.73 3.33
CA SER A 111 -2.21 5.14 3.28
C SER A 111 -2.76 5.56 4.64
N LEU A 112 -2.23 4.97 5.71
CA LEU A 112 -2.47 5.41 7.08
C LEU A 112 -1.16 5.43 7.87
N GLN A 113 -0.87 6.55 8.52
CA GLN A 113 0.12 6.62 9.59
C GLN A 113 -0.64 6.59 10.92
N LEU A 114 -0.38 5.55 11.71
CA LEU A 114 -0.96 5.42 13.05
C LEU A 114 -0.01 6.11 14.03
N ASP A 115 -0.01 7.45 14.06
CA ASP A 115 0.59 8.18 15.17
C ASP A 115 -0.28 7.92 16.42
N GLN A 116 0.29 7.37 17.48
CA GLN A 116 -0.41 7.18 18.77
C GLN A 116 -0.72 8.52 19.49
N ALA A 117 -0.87 9.61 18.76
CA ALA A 117 -1.26 10.93 19.24
C ALA A 117 -2.45 11.44 18.41
N GLY A 118 -3.56 11.69 19.10
CA GLY A 118 -4.87 11.89 18.49
C GLY A 118 -4.89 12.98 17.44
N ALA A 119 -5.30 12.62 16.24
CA ALA A 119 -5.80 13.55 15.25
C ALA A 119 -7.29 13.29 15.04
N GLY A 120 -8.11 14.08 15.76
CA GLY A 120 -9.38 14.51 15.18
C GLY A 120 -9.16 15.23 13.85
N PRO A 121 -10.23 15.62 13.13
CA PRO A 121 -10.10 16.20 11.79
C PRO A 121 -9.11 17.37 11.78
N ARG A 122 -7.99 17.22 11.06
CA ARG A 122 -6.97 18.26 10.88
C ARG A 122 -7.49 19.29 9.85
N GLU A 123 -7.85 20.47 10.34
CA GLU A 123 -7.80 21.74 9.60
C GLU A 123 -6.31 22.18 9.47
N PRO A 124 -5.94 23.06 8.50
CA PRO A 124 -4.56 23.19 8.03
C PRO A 124 -3.60 23.92 9.00
N GLU A 125 -2.34 23.45 9.00
CA GLU A 125 -1.05 23.97 9.52
C GLU A 125 -1.05 25.13 10.55
N VAL A 126 -0.34 24.96 11.70
CA VAL A 126 0.81 25.81 12.13
C VAL A 126 1.67 25.06 13.20
N THR A 127 3.00 25.11 13.02
CA THR A 127 4.15 24.95 13.95
C THR A 127 3.96 24.49 15.42
N GLY A 128 4.74 23.46 15.79
CA GLY A 128 5.54 23.42 17.04
C GLY A 128 4.99 22.62 18.22
N GLY A 129 5.88 21.84 18.85
CA GLY A 129 5.74 21.40 20.25
C GLY A 129 5.59 19.90 20.48
N VAL A 130 6.54 19.36 21.24
CA VAL A 130 6.64 18.00 21.80
C VAL A 130 5.44 17.62 22.70
N GLY A 131 4.97 16.37 22.61
CA GLY A 131 3.96 15.80 23.51
C GLY A 131 3.64 14.34 23.22
N GLU A 132 4.27 13.46 23.99
CA GLU A 132 3.89 12.09 24.42
C GLU A 132 2.81 11.36 23.59
N ALA A 133 3.25 10.42 22.73
CA ALA A 133 2.43 9.54 21.92
C ALA A 133 2.41 8.13 22.53
N GLY A 134 1.23 7.63 22.85
CA GLY A 134 1.02 6.33 23.49
C GLY A 134 -0.47 5.97 23.55
N ALA A 135 -0.81 4.89 22.86
CA ALA A 135 -2.06 4.16 22.70
C ALA A 135 -3.22 4.86 21.96
N LEU A 136 -3.25 4.83 20.61
CA LEU A 136 -4.45 5.22 19.86
C LEU A 136 -4.77 4.32 18.67
N PHE A 137 -4.94 3.02 18.93
CA PHE A 137 -5.97 2.21 18.26
C PHE A 137 -6.94 1.55 19.22
N SER A 138 -6.68 1.56 20.52
CA SER A 138 -7.55 0.96 21.54
C SER A 138 -8.95 1.61 21.59
N ASP A 139 -9.09 2.90 21.26
CA ASP A 139 -10.34 3.67 21.46
C ASP A 139 -10.94 4.35 20.20
N VAL A 140 -10.54 3.96 18.98
CA VAL A 140 -11.01 4.63 17.74
C VAL A 140 -12.25 3.93 17.15
N ASP A 141 -13.28 4.73 16.82
CA ASP A 141 -14.53 4.31 16.17
C ASP A 141 -14.29 3.71 14.76
N PRO A 142 -14.83 2.53 14.42
CA PRO A 142 -14.81 1.97 13.07
C PRO A 142 -15.27 2.93 11.96
N GLU A 143 -16.20 3.85 12.23
CA GLU A 143 -16.62 4.86 11.24
C GLU A 143 -15.51 5.88 10.93
N ALA A 144 -14.72 6.24 11.95
CA ALA A 144 -13.54 7.08 11.77
C ALA A 144 -12.48 6.32 10.97
N VAL A 145 -12.22 5.05 11.29
CA VAL A 145 -11.32 4.18 10.50
C VAL A 145 -11.77 4.15 9.04
N ARG A 146 -13.05 3.91 8.77
CA ARG A 146 -13.63 3.95 7.43
C ARG A 146 -13.37 5.27 6.70
N SER A 147 -13.63 6.39 7.37
CA SER A 147 -13.44 7.72 6.80
C SER A 147 -11.99 7.97 6.39
N VAL A 148 -11.03 7.58 7.23
CA VAL A 148 -9.61 7.76 6.90
C VAL A 148 -9.16 6.79 5.80
N LEU A 149 -9.60 5.51 5.84
CA LEU A 149 -9.35 4.52 4.78
C LEU A 149 -9.78 5.03 3.40
N MET A 150 -10.89 5.75 3.33
CA MET A 150 -11.47 6.23 2.06
C MET A 150 -10.97 7.60 1.61
N ARG A 151 -10.29 8.33 2.49
CA ARG A 151 -9.68 9.63 2.18
C ARG A 151 -8.20 9.50 1.82
N SER A 152 -7.59 8.35 2.08
CA SER A 152 -6.20 8.14 1.74
C SER A 152 -6.02 8.11 0.23
N ARG A 153 -5.21 9.05 -0.27
CA ARG A 153 -4.87 9.18 -1.70
C ARG A 153 -3.41 9.51 -1.79
N TYR A 154 -2.65 8.65 -2.47
CA TYR A 154 -1.29 8.98 -2.87
C TYR A 154 -1.32 10.03 -3.99
N SER A 155 -0.23 10.78 -4.12
CA SER A 155 -0.05 11.69 -5.25
C SER A 155 0.17 10.92 -6.55
N ASP A 156 -0.12 11.55 -7.70
CA ASP A 156 0.16 10.96 -9.03
C ASP A 156 1.64 10.56 -9.22
N ASP A 157 2.55 11.20 -8.50
CA ASP A 157 3.98 10.89 -8.51
C ASP A 157 4.27 9.61 -7.73
N GLU A 158 3.73 9.51 -6.51
CA GLU A 158 3.84 8.33 -5.65
C GLU A 158 3.18 7.10 -6.28
N GLU A 159 1.98 7.26 -6.85
CA GLU A 159 1.27 6.20 -7.58
C GLU A 159 2.09 5.69 -8.77
N GLN A 160 2.72 6.61 -9.51
CA GLN A 160 3.52 6.23 -10.66
C GLN A 160 4.80 5.49 -10.25
N GLU A 161 5.42 5.87 -9.13
CA GLU A 161 6.57 5.18 -8.56
C GLU A 161 6.19 3.77 -8.11
N ALA A 162 5.10 3.63 -7.36
CA ALA A 162 4.60 2.35 -6.88
C ALA A 162 4.25 1.40 -8.03
N GLU A 163 3.46 1.89 -8.99
CA GLU A 163 3.03 1.10 -10.15
C GLU A 163 4.21 0.67 -11.03
N THR A 164 5.21 1.54 -11.21
CA THR A 164 6.40 1.19 -12.00
C THR A 164 7.24 0.14 -11.31
N MET A 165 7.45 0.27 -10.00
CA MET A 165 8.21 -0.70 -9.21
C MET A 165 7.49 -2.06 -9.17
N ALA A 166 6.20 -2.08 -8.88
CA ALA A 166 5.38 -3.29 -8.89
C ALA A 166 5.46 -4.02 -10.23
N SER A 167 5.27 -3.30 -11.33
CA SER A 167 5.41 -3.82 -12.69
C SER A 167 6.79 -4.43 -12.95
N LEU A 168 7.86 -3.79 -12.45
CA LEU A 168 9.23 -4.27 -12.62
C LEU A 168 9.51 -5.55 -11.83
N ILE A 169 9.04 -5.62 -10.59
CA ILE A 169 9.18 -6.81 -9.72
C ILE A 169 8.45 -7.98 -10.36
N LEU A 170 7.18 -7.80 -10.72
CA LEU A 170 6.38 -8.87 -11.31
C LEU A 170 6.92 -9.34 -12.67
N ALA A 171 7.44 -8.42 -13.49
CA ALA A 171 8.07 -8.78 -14.76
C ALA A 171 9.39 -9.57 -14.59
N ARG A 172 10.05 -9.46 -13.43
CA ARG A 172 11.33 -10.11 -13.11
C ARG A 172 11.18 -11.27 -12.13
N ALA A 173 9.98 -11.52 -11.63
CA ALA A 173 9.72 -12.54 -10.63
C ALA A 173 10.02 -13.92 -11.22
N ASN A 174 11.05 -14.58 -10.68
CA ASN A 174 11.46 -15.92 -11.09
C ASN A 174 10.67 -17.02 -10.36
N LYS A 175 9.87 -16.64 -9.37
CA LYS A 175 8.98 -17.52 -8.60
C LYS A 175 7.61 -16.87 -8.54
N ARG A 176 6.57 -17.70 -8.63
CA ARG A 176 5.20 -17.24 -8.32
C ARG A 176 5.07 -17.07 -6.83
N TRP A 177 4.42 -16.00 -6.43
CA TRP A 177 4.02 -15.84 -5.05
C TRP A 177 2.95 -16.89 -4.72
N THR A 178 3.11 -17.55 -3.58
CA THR A 178 2.13 -18.48 -3.06
C THR A 178 1.54 -17.87 -1.81
N GLU A 179 0.23 -17.67 -1.79
CA GLU A 179 -0.47 -17.13 -0.63
C GLU A 179 -0.15 -18.00 0.59
N PRO A 180 0.57 -17.46 1.59
CA PRO A 180 0.96 -18.27 2.73
C PRO A 180 -0.27 -18.48 3.63
N ALA A 181 -0.29 -19.60 4.34
CA ALA A 181 -1.27 -19.81 5.41
C ALA A 181 -0.88 -18.99 6.63
N TRP A 182 -1.05 -17.67 6.57
CA TRP A 182 -0.84 -16.81 7.74
C TRP A 182 -2.09 -16.82 8.62
N GLY A 183 -1.90 -17.08 9.91
CA GLY A 183 -2.80 -16.54 10.94
C GLY A 183 -2.44 -15.07 11.16
N VAL A 184 -3.43 -14.24 11.45
CA VAL A 184 -3.17 -12.87 11.93
C VAL A 184 -2.43 -13.00 13.26
N PRO A 185 -1.20 -12.46 13.40
CA PRO A 185 -0.49 -12.49 14.68
C PRO A 185 -1.31 -11.81 15.78
N ASP A 186 -1.19 -12.27 17.03
CA ASP A 186 -1.96 -11.74 18.15
C ASP A 186 -1.79 -10.22 18.30
N GLU A 187 -0.58 -9.71 18.05
CA GLU A 187 -0.26 -8.27 18.05
C GLU A 187 -1.01 -7.45 16.96
N ALA A 188 -1.36 -8.08 15.84
CA ALA A 188 -2.07 -7.44 14.73
C ALA A 188 -3.58 -7.69 14.77
N ALA A 189 -4.06 -8.64 15.57
CA ALA A 189 -5.45 -9.12 15.56
C ALA A 189 -6.47 -8.00 15.81
N GLU A 190 -6.18 -7.13 16.78
CA GLU A 190 -7.07 -6.03 17.16
C GLU A 190 -7.18 -4.95 16.06
N ILE A 191 -6.07 -4.68 15.37
CA ILE A 191 -6.02 -3.72 14.27
C ILE A 191 -6.72 -4.31 13.04
N VAL A 192 -6.47 -5.59 12.72
CA VAL A 192 -7.13 -6.28 11.60
C VAL A 192 -8.64 -6.33 11.81
N ALA A 193 -9.12 -6.69 13.00
CA ALA A 193 -10.56 -6.70 13.30
C ALA A 193 -11.22 -5.33 13.08
N ARG A 194 -10.50 -4.23 13.38
CA ARG A 194 -10.98 -2.87 13.10
C ARG A 194 -10.93 -2.51 11.63
N ILE A 195 -9.90 -2.90 10.89
CA ILE A 195 -9.84 -2.73 9.43
C ILE A 195 -11.04 -3.44 8.80
N GLU A 196 -11.31 -4.69 9.17
CA GLU A 196 -12.46 -5.45 8.68
C GLU A 196 -13.79 -4.77 9.04
N SER A 197 -13.92 -4.27 10.28
CA SER A 197 -15.12 -3.54 10.72
C SER A 197 -15.30 -2.20 9.99
N GLY A 198 -14.21 -1.47 9.75
CA GLY A 198 -14.22 -0.16 9.11
C GLY A 198 -14.43 -0.23 7.60
N LEU A 199 -13.86 -1.24 6.94
CA LEU A 199 -14.18 -1.53 5.54
C LEU A 199 -15.67 -1.83 5.40
N GLY A 200 -16.26 -2.56 6.34
CA GLY A 200 -17.65 -2.96 6.34
C GLY A 200 -17.82 -4.38 5.81
N ARG A 201 -18.95 -5.02 6.15
CA ARG A 201 -19.23 -6.37 5.62
C ARG A 201 -19.57 -6.28 4.13
N PRO A 202 -19.07 -7.19 3.29
CA PRO A 202 -19.58 -7.32 1.94
C PRO A 202 -21.09 -7.57 2.04
N GLU A 203 -21.90 -6.78 1.32
CA GLU A 203 -23.33 -7.08 1.21
C GLU A 203 -23.45 -8.50 0.67
N GLN A 204 -24.00 -9.41 1.48
CA GLN A 204 -24.37 -10.72 0.99
C GLN A 204 -25.49 -10.49 -0.01
N GLY A 205 -25.16 -10.63 -1.30
CA GLY A 205 -26.16 -10.63 -2.36
C GLY A 205 -27.23 -11.68 -2.06
N PRO A 206 -28.50 -11.44 -2.46
CA PRO A 206 -29.59 -12.33 -2.10
C PRO A 206 -29.34 -13.73 -2.65
N ALA A 207 -29.62 -14.72 -1.79
CA ALA A 207 -29.54 -16.16 -2.06
C ALA A 207 -30.45 -16.61 -3.21
#